data_AF-A0A528AKV0-F1
#
_entry.id   AF-A0A528AKV0-F1
#
_cell.length_a   1.000
_cell.length_b   1.000
_cell.length_c   1.000
_cell.angle_alpha   90.00
_cell.angle_beta   90.00
_cell.angle_gamma   90.00
#
_symmetry.space_group_name_H-M   'P 1'
#
loop_
_entity.id
_entity.type
_entity.pdbx_description
1 polymer ?
#
loop_
_entity_poly.entity_id
_entity_poly.type
_entity_poly.pdbx_seq_one_letter_code
_entity_poly.pdbx_strand_id
1 'polypeptide(L)' 'ATVERLEGWLDEQPEARIVTSYVGQGAPRFFFAMAPELPDPAFAKIVVLTPDAEARDALKHRLRAAVSQGLAPEAH' A
#
# COMPACT_ATOMS: atom_id res chain seq x y z
N ALA A 1 13.33 2.91 0.58
CA ALA A 1 13.29 3.77 -0.62
C ALA A 1 11.90 3.78 -1.28
N THR A 2 11.49 2.74 -2.01
CA THR A 2 10.21 2.76 -2.77
C THR A 2 8.98 2.82 -1.85
N VAL A 3 8.98 2.02 -0.79
CA VAL A 3 7.89 2.00 0.21
C VAL A 3 7.78 3.33 0.94
N GLU A 4 8.90 3.89 1.41
CA GLU A 4 8.93 5.22 2.06
C GLU A 4 8.38 6.33 1.15
N ARG A 5 8.66 6.26 -0.16
CA ARG A 5 8.10 7.21 -1.14
C ARG A 5 6.58 7.09 -1.24
N LEU A 6 6.06 5.86 -1.22
CA LEU A 6 4.62 5.61 -1.24
C LEU A 6 3.95 6.03 0.08
N GLU A 7 4.60 5.80 1.22
CA GLU A 7 4.13 6.24 2.53
C GLU A 7 4.04 7.77 2.60
N GLY A 8 5.11 8.47 2.22
CA GLY A 8 5.11 9.93 2.19
C GLY A 8 4.02 10.50 1.27
N TRP A 9 3.80 9.87 0.10
CA TRP A 9 2.69 10.27 -0.77
C TRP A 9 1.31 9.99 -0.16
N LEU A 10 1.15 8.85 0.53
CA LEU A 10 -0.12 8.48 1.19
C LEU A 10 -0.45 9.41 2.36
N ASP A 11 0.55 9.86 3.11
CA ASP A 11 0.38 10.80 4.23
C ASP A 11 -0.17 12.17 3.79
N GLU A 12 0.04 12.54 2.51
CA GLU A 12 -0.52 13.77 1.93
C GLU A 12 -1.99 13.62 1.49
N GLN A 13 -2.55 12.41 1.51
CA GLN A 13 -3.90 12.16 1.02
C GLN A 13 -4.95 12.33 2.13
N PRO A 14 -5.99 13.17 1.93
CA PRO A 14 -7.01 13.41 2.95
C PRO A 14 -7.84 12.15 3.30
N GLU A 15 -7.85 11.15 2.42
CA GLU A 15 -8.56 9.88 2.63
C GLU A 15 -7.78 8.89 3.52
N ALA A 16 -6.45 8.99 3.60
CA ALA A 16 -5.59 8.03 4.28
C ALA A 16 -5.49 8.35 5.78
N ARG A 17 -6.19 7.57 6.62
CA ARG A 17 -6.18 7.78 8.07
C ARG A 17 -5.05 7.05 8.79
N ILE A 18 -4.80 5.82 8.38
CA ILE A 18 -3.75 4.96 8.93
C ILE A 18 -3.10 4.25 7.77
N VAL A 19 -1.77 4.34 7.68
CA VAL A 19 -0.96 3.65 6.69
C VAL A 19 -0.04 2.70 7.45
N THR A 20 0.01 1.43 7.04
CA THR A 20 0.92 0.43 7.62
C THR A 20 1.54 -0.39 6.51
N SER A 21 2.87 -0.40 6.46
CA SER A 21 3.64 -1.11 5.44
C SER A 21 4.32 -2.35 6.02
N TYR A 22 4.32 -3.41 5.23
CA TYR A 22 5.04 -4.65 5.48
C TYR A 22 5.99 -4.87 4.32
N VAL A 23 7.30 -4.84 4.60
CA VAL A 23 8.37 -5.04 3.61
C VAL A 23 8.96 -6.43 3.79
N GLY A 24 9.13 -7.18 2.70
CA GLY A 24 9.70 -8.53 2.76
C GLY A 24 8.74 -9.62 3.23
N GLN A 25 7.51 -9.28 3.62
CA GLN A 25 6.47 -10.21 4.06
C GLN A 25 5.08 -9.59 3.95
N GLY A 26 4.04 -10.41 3.79
CA GLY A 26 2.66 -9.96 3.79
C GLY A 26 2.17 -9.49 5.17
N ALA A 27 1.13 -8.66 5.20
CA ALA A 27 0.48 -8.24 6.44
C ALA A 27 0.01 -9.45 7.27
N PRO A 28 0.28 -9.50 8.59
CA PRO A 28 -0.20 -10.57 9.45
C PRO A 28 -1.72 -10.47 9.54
N ARG A 29 -2.42 -11.43 8.94
CA ARG A 29 -3.84 -11.63 9.17
C ARG A 29 -4.00 -12.84 10.11
N PHE A 30 -4.87 -12.73 11.10
CA PHE A 30 -5.41 -13.90 11.81
C PHE A 30 -6.16 -14.78 10.80
N PHE A 31 -5.50 -15.75 10.18
CA PHE A 31 -6.17 -16.82 9.43
C PHE A 31 -5.26 -18.04 9.23
N PHE A 32 -5.85 -19.23 9.30
CA PHE A 32 -5.26 -20.53 8.96
C PHE A 32 -4.72 -20.54 7.51
N ALA A 33 -3.48 -20.08 7.30
CA ALA A 33 -2.87 -20.10 5.97
C ALA A 33 -2.23 -21.46 5.68
N MET A 34 -2.79 -22.21 4.74
CA MET A 34 -2.19 -23.42 4.13
C MET A 34 -1.08 -23.10 3.11
N ALA A 35 -0.51 -21.88 3.11
CA ALA A 35 0.70 -21.52 2.37
C ALA A 35 1.21 -20.13 2.80
N PRO A 36 2.27 -20.02 3.61
CA PRO A 36 2.93 -18.74 3.83
C PRO A 36 3.64 -18.28 2.55
N GLU A 37 3.45 -17.00 2.17
CA GLU A 37 4.25 -16.35 1.13
C GLU A 37 5.72 -16.31 1.60
N LEU A 38 6.67 -16.77 0.78
CA LEU A 38 8.09 -16.77 1.11
C LEU A 38 8.63 -15.33 1.18
N PRO A 39 9.57 -15.01 2.09
CA PRO A 39 10.09 -13.65 2.22
C PRO A 39 10.80 -13.20 0.93
N ASP A 40 10.32 -12.13 0.33
CA ASP A 40 10.91 -11.53 -0.87
C ASP A 40 11.12 -10.03 -0.63
N PRO A 41 12.38 -9.53 -0.57
CA PRO A 41 12.65 -8.10 -0.36
C PRO A 41 12.16 -7.20 -1.51
N ALA A 42 11.86 -7.75 -2.69
CA ALA A 42 11.20 -7.04 -3.77
C ALA A 42 9.67 -6.92 -3.58
N PHE A 43 9.12 -7.52 -2.51
CA PHE A 43 7.71 -7.47 -2.18
C PHE A 43 7.43 -6.56 -0.98
N ALA A 44 6.37 -5.77 -1.11
CA ALA A 44 5.80 -5.01 -0.01
C ALA A 44 4.28 -4.96 -0.09
N LYS A 45 3.64 -4.84 1.07
CA LYS A 45 2.19 -4.67 1.20
C LYS A 45 1.90 -3.46 2.07
N ILE A 46 1.12 -2.52 1.55
CA ILE A 46 0.65 -1.34 2.29
C ILE A 46 -0.84 -1.52 2.57
N VAL A 47 -1.22 -1.37 3.84
CA VAL A 47 -2.62 -1.38 4.29
C VAL A 47 -3.00 0.03 4.67
N VAL A 48 -4.06 0.54 4.04
CA VAL A 48 -4.56 1.90 4.28
C VAL A 48 -5.98 1.85 4.82
N LEU A 49 -6.19 2.45 5.99
CA LEU A 49 -7.52 2.70 6.54
C LEU A 49 -8.07 4.01 5.98
N THR A 50 -9.29 3.97 5.46
CA THR A 50 -10.03 5.13 4.93
C THR A 50 -11.32 5.32 5.74
N PRO A 51 -11.93 6.52 5.73
CA PRO A 51 -13.15 6.79 6.48
C PRO A 51 -14.35 5.92 6.05
N ASP A 52 -14.46 5.66 4.75
CA ASP A 52 -15.59 4.94 4.13
C ASP A 52 -15.19 4.40 2.75
N ALA A 53 -16.14 3.71 2.09
CA ALA A 53 -15.93 3.09 0.79
C ALA A 53 -15.73 4.12 -0.35
N GLU A 54 -16.35 5.29 -0.27
CA GLU A 54 -16.23 6.33 -1.30
C GLU A 54 -14.83 6.94 -1.28
N ALA A 55 -14.33 7.31 -0.10
CA ALA A 55 -12.96 7.78 0.10
C ALA A 55 -11.93 6.72 -0.29
N ARG A 56 -12.19 5.44 0.00
CA ARG A 56 -11.34 4.33 -0.47
C ARG A 56 -11.23 4.31 -1.99
N ASP A 57 -12.35 4.43 -2.69
CA ASP A 57 -12.37 4.35 -4.14
C ASP A 57 -11.73 5.59 -4.77
N ALA A 58 -11.96 6.78 -4.21
CA ALA A 58 -11.27 8.02 -4.58
C ALA A 58 -9.74 7.89 -4.44
N LEU A 59 -9.27 7.42 -3.27
CA LEU A 59 -7.86 7.20 -3.00
C LEU A 59 -7.24 6.18 -3.98
N LYS A 60 -7.95 5.08 -4.26
CA LYS A 60 -7.52 4.05 -5.21
C LYS A 60 -7.36 4.61 -6.63
N HIS A 61 -8.30 5.45 -7.08
CA HIS A 61 -8.20 6.08 -8.39
C HIS A 61 -7.03 7.06 -8.45
N ARG A 62 -6.84 7.89 -7.43
CA ARG A 62 -5.73 8.84 -7.36
C ARG A 62 -4.37 8.14 -7.32
N LEU A 63 -4.24 7.07 -6.53
CA LEU A 63 -3.02 6.27 -6.45
C LEU A 63 -2.65 5.68 -7.82
N ARG A 64 -3.62 5.10 -8.54
CA ARG A 64 -3.38 4.57 -9.89
C ARG A 64 -2.92 5.66 -10.87
N ALA A 65 -3.52 6.83 -10.81
CA ALA A 65 -3.12 7.97 -11.62
C ALA A 65 -1.68 8.40 -11.27
N ALA A 66 -1.34 8.55 -9.98
CA ALA A 66 -0.01 8.93 -9.54
C ALA A 66 1.06 7.91 -9.97
N VAL A 67 0.79 6.61 -9.84
CA VAL A 67 1.69 5.54 -10.31
C VAL A 67 1.89 5.64 -11.82
N SER A 68 0.83 5.83 -12.61
CA SER A 68 0.95 6.02 -14.06
C SER A 68 1.74 7.28 -14.46
N GLN A 69 1.83 8.27 -13.58
CA GLN A 69 2.61 9.51 -13.74
C GLN A 69 4.05 9.38 -13.20
N GLY A 70 4.45 8.19 -12.73
CA GLY A 70 5.81 7.93 -12.27
C GLY A 70 5.99 7.96 -10.75
N LEU A 71 4.93 7.86 -9.96
CA LEU A 71 5.07 7.56 -8.54
C LEU A 71 5.60 6.12 -8.38
N ALA A 72 6.80 5.98 -7.81
CA ALA A 72 7.45 4.69 -7.56
C ALA A 72 7.56 3.79 -8.80
N PRO A 73 8.28 4.22 -9.87
CA PRO A 73 8.41 3.46 -11.12
C PRO A 73 9.09 2.10 -10.94
N GLU A 74 9.77 1.87 -9.81
CA GLU A 74 10.39 0.61 -9.44
C GLU A 74 9.37 -0.45 -8.97
N ALA A 75 8.11 -0.08 -8.74
CA ALA A 75 7.04 -0.93 -8.24
C ALA A 75 6.05 -1.42 -9.34
N HIS A 76 6.51 -1.51 -10.58
CA HIS A 76 5.68 -1.74 -11.77
C HIS A 76 5.24 -3.19 -11.99
#